data_AF-A0A258IH08-F1
#
_entry.id   AF-A0A258IH08-F1
#
_cell.length_a   1.000
_cell.length_b   1.000
_cell.length_c   1.000
_cell.angle_alpha   90.00
_cell.angle_beta   90.00
_cell.angle_gamma   90.00
#
_symmetry.space_group_name_H-M   'P 1'
#
loop_
_entity.id
_entity.type
_entity.pdbx_description
1 polymer ?
#
loop_
_entity_poly.entity_id
_entity_poly.type
_entity_poly.pdbx_seq_one_letter_code
_entity_poly.pdbx_strand_id
1 'polypeptide(L)'
;MVRPASLEVGLPLTAELTATAPRTPDGKPYNCYAIDTTAGGRWTVTLKSQAFDSGLSIARGALCSAASLQHQNDNAAPGDLDARVTFTAVGGRYLILARGMSTTAAGAYELTATPEAADLGYGGSTQLADNRTDARRALMEAQVGERRAQLAEEAARKQAAEQAATQARLNAEAAARRAERERKRARSEAFNSFLGAAVGAMGEVTNQMAAENSRIQAETSAMIARQAAQAEVQRAAQQRAQAQARAQAAEQAARQLAQNKALVAASRNGGGGGYGIGYSPQTRAAAAQQQNAAQVQSGAAASQVLAQQQAQQRQLAEQQRLAQQRAAEQQASQQRFAQQQAAQARAEADRQQRAQEAERRRMAQQQADADKARMIGQSPSGAFSTVGLRAINPSGSPGAGRLSRPVSNVGGCRATNISVSYKLDDLLGEATVNGEWSWQGDGACTPAASTKVWLRLQDGSAYGYVEISPSVPRAGGASMNTTGSPDWSQLVCGFDGGRASGCMDAASARKLWTNGRVAGFEVGW
;
A
#
# COMPACT_ATOMS: atom_id res chain seq x y z
N MET A 1 20.34 -38.25 12.25
CA MET A 1 18.90 -38.12 11.91
C MET A 1 18.67 -38.79 10.56
N VAL A 2 17.78 -39.77 10.48
CA VAL A 2 17.54 -40.54 9.24
C VAL A 2 16.50 -39.81 8.39
N ARG A 3 16.92 -39.33 7.21
CA ARG A 3 16.03 -38.72 6.22
C ARG A 3 15.49 -39.79 5.28
N PRO A 4 14.21 -39.73 4.88
CA PRO A 4 13.66 -40.69 3.94
C PRO A 4 14.20 -40.45 2.52
N ALA A 5 14.45 -41.52 1.77
CA ALA A 5 14.59 -41.47 0.33
C ALA A 5 13.21 -41.38 -0.34
N SER A 6 13.10 -40.86 -1.56
CA SER A 6 11.83 -40.89 -2.30
C SER A 6 11.55 -42.30 -2.81
N LEU A 7 10.30 -42.76 -2.68
CA LEU A 7 9.81 -43.98 -3.34
C LEU A 7 8.88 -43.59 -4.50
N GLU A 8 9.19 -44.10 -5.70
CA GLU A 8 8.33 -43.89 -6.86
C GLU A 8 7.06 -44.76 -6.76
N VAL A 9 5.91 -44.14 -6.96
CA VAL A 9 4.62 -44.78 -6.79
C VAL A 9 4.31 -45.68 -8.00
N GLY A 10 3.91 -46.92 -7.72
CA GLY A 10 3.48 -47.90 -8.71
C GLY A 10 4.60 -48.71 -9.36
N LEU A 11 5.86 -48.36 -9.14
CA LEU A 11 7.02 -49.09 -9.63
C LEU A 11 7.72 -49.85 -8.50
N PRO A 12 8.22 -51.07 -8.76
CA PRO A 12 9.04 -51.79 -7.79
C PRO A 12 10.40 -51.11 -7.63
N LEU A 13 10.78 -50.85 -6.39
CA LEU A 13 12.12 -50.41 -6.00
C LEU A 13 12.91 -51.61 -5.49
N THR A 14 13.98 -51.98 -6.21
CA THR A 14 14.97 -52.93 -5.69
C THR A 14 16.01 -52.20 -4.84
N ALA A 15 16.21 -52.67 -3.61
CA ALA A 15 17.19 -52.10 -2.68
C ALA A 15 17.76 -53.19 -1.77
N GLU A 16 18.73 -52.82 -0.93
CA GLU A 16 19.39 -53.75 -0.01
C GLU A 16 19.34 -53.21 1.42
N LEU A 17 19.04 -54.10 2.37
CA LEU A 17 19.19 -53.85 3.79
C LEU A 17 20.62 -54.22 4.19
N THR A 18 21.44 -53.22 4.49
CA THR A 18 22.87 -53.43 4.79
C THR A 18 23.12 -53.52 6.30
N ALA A 19 24.27 -54.07 6.69
CA ALA A 19 24.67 -54.16 8.11
C ALA A 19 24.78 -52.78 8.80
N THR A 20 25.01 -51.72 8.01
CA THR A 20 25.10 -50.32 8.47
C THR A 20 23.76 -49.59 8.47
N ALA A 21 22.66 -50.26 8.11
CA ALA A 21 21.34 -49.65 8.11
C ALA A 21 20.99 -49.09 9.52
N PRO A 22 20.29 -47.95 9.58
CA PRO A 22 19.73 -47.46 10.83
C PRO A 22 18.88 -48.53 11.53
N ARG A 23 18.84 -48.48 12.86
CA ARG A 23 18.10 -49.45 13.68
C ARG A 23 16.92 -48.81 14.39
N THR A 24 15.80 -49.51 14.44
CA THR A 24 14.65 -49.16 15.28
C THR A 24 15.02 -49.31 16.77
N PRO A 25 14.22 -48.80 17.72
CA PRO A 25 14.51 -48.92 19.16
C PRO A 25 14.67 -50.37 19.65
N ASP A 26 13.99 -51.33 19.01
CA ASP A 26 14.12 -52.77 19.23
C ASP A 26 15.31 -53.41 18.50
N GLY A 27 16.20 -52.61 17.91
CA GLY A 27 17.46 -53.04 17.32
C GLY A 27 17.37 -53.59 15.90
N LYS A 28 16.19 -53.56 15.26
CA LYS A 28 15.99 -54.12 13.92
C LYS A 28 16.43 -53.14 12.82
N PRO A 29 17.20 -53.58 11.81
CA PRO A 29 17.65 -52.71 10.74
C PRO A 29 16.50 -52.28 9.83
N TYR A 30 16.55 -51.06 9.32
CA TYR A 30 15.57 -50.54 8.37
C TYR A 30 16.13 -49.54 7.37
N ASN A 31 15.53 -49.52 6.19
CA ASN A 31 15.61 -48.41 5.25
C ASN A 31 14.30 -47.61 5.28
N CYS A 32 14.39 -46.31 4.99
CA CYS A 32 13.24 -45.41 5.10
C CYS A 32 12.98 -44.64 3.81
N TYR A 33 11.72 -44.63 3.42
CA TYR A 33 11.23 -43.99 2.22
C TYR A 33 10.07 -43.05 2.49
N ALA A 34 9.78 -42.15 1.56
CA ALA A 34 8.63 -41.26 1.59
C ALA A 34 7.81 -41.38 0.31
N ILE A 35 6.49 -41.35 0.49
CA ILE A 35 5.49 -41.20 -0.58
C ILE A 35 4.57 -40.03 -0.26
N ASP A 36 4.12 -39.33 -1.29
CA ASP A 36 3.08 -38.32 -1.18
C ASP A 36 1.74 -38.92 -1.59
N THR A 37 0.76 -38.84 -0.68
CA THR A 37 -0.54 -39.48 -0.84
C THR A 37 -1.64 -38.46 -1.06
N THR A 38 -2.73 -38.89 -1.71
CA THR A 38 -3.98 -38.13 -1.82
C THR A 38 -4.94 -38.56 -0.71
N ALA A 39 -5.72 -37.60 -0.20
CA ALA A 39 -6.72 -37.88 0.83
C ALA A 39 -7.83 -38.78 0.29
N GLY A 40 -8.21 -39.79 1.07
CA GLY A 40 -9.26 -40.76 0.72
C GLY A 40 -8.83 -41.89 -0.21
N GLY A 41 -7.62 -41.85 -0.77
CA GLY A 41 -7.08 -42.94 -1.59
C GLY A 41 -6.73 -44.15 -0.75
N ARG A 42 -7.03 -45.36 -1.24
CA ARG A 42 -6.54 -46.61 -0.65
C ARG A 42 -5.19 -46.96 -1.27
N TRP A 43 -4.23 -47.31 -0.43
CA TRP A 43 -2.86 -47.61 -0.78
C TRP A 43 -2.48 -48.99 -0.31
N THR A 44 -1.74 -49.72 -1.14
CA THR A 44 -1.12 -51.00 -0.78
C THR A 44 0.39 -50.88 -0.93
N VAL A 45 1.11 -51.12 0.16
CA VAL A 45 2.58 -51.18 0.19
C VAL A 45 2.98 -52.63 0.40
N THR A 46 3.79 -53.18 -0.49
CA THR A 46 4.31 -54.54 -0.41
C THR A 46 5.83 -54.50 -0.38
N LEU A 47 6.42 -55.24 0.56
CA LEU A 47 7.85 -55.47 0.70
C LEU A 47 8.09 -56.96 0.53
N LYS A 48 8.96 -57.32 -0.41
CA LYS A 48 9.32 -58.71 -0.67
C LYS A 48 10.79 -58.95 -0.47
N SER A 49 11.15 -60.02 0.21
CA SER A 49 12.55 -60.38 0.42
C SER A 49 12.71 -61.88 0.52
N GLN A 50 13.67 -62.42 -0.23
CA GLN A 50 14.10 -63.81 -0.08
C GLN A 50 15.27 -63.94 0.92
N ALA A 51 15.88 -62.82 1.32
CA ALA A 51 17.08 -62.81 2.14
C ALA A 51 16.78 -62.69 3.64
N PHE A 52 15.62 -62.15 4.01
CA PHE A 52 15.22 -61.93 5.40
C PHE A 52 13.70 -61.88 5.54
N ASP A 53 13.21 -62.14 6.74
CA ASP A 53 11.81 -61.96 7.12
C ASP A 53 11.43 -60.46 7.18
N SER A 54 10.49 -60.05 6.35
CA SER A 54 10.20 -58.65 6.04
C SER A 54 9.24 -58.01 7.05
N GLY A 55 9.50 -56.75 7.41
CA GLY A 55 8.61 -55.95 8.23
C GLY A 55 8.33 -54.60 7.58
N LEU A 56 7.05 -54.21 7.49
CA LEU A 56 6.63 -52.89 7.05
C LEU A 56 6.07 -52.06 8.21
N SER A 57 6.47 -50.79 8.24
CA SER A 57 5.86 -49.78 9.11
C SER A 57 5.56 -48.52 8.32
N ILE A 58 4.29 -48.11 8.33
CA ILE A 58 3.78 -46.88 7.72
C ILE A 58 3.63 -45.85 8.82
N ALA A 59 4.30 -44.71 8.69
CA ALA A 59 4.37 -43.68 9.71
C ALA A 59 4.17 -42.27 9.12
N ARG A 60 4.01 -41.26 9.98
CA ARG A 60 3.96 -39.85 9.59
C ARG A 60 4.98 -39.05 10.40
N GLY A 61 5.58 -38.03 9.79
CA GLY A 61 6.56 -37.18 10.47
C GLY A 61 7.52 -36.50 9.50
N ALA A 62 8.45 -35.73 10.05
CA ALA A 62 9.51 -35.06 9.29
C ALA A 62 10.74 -35.95 9.05
N LEU A 63 11.04 -36.84 10.01
CA LEU A 63 12.23 -37.71 10.02
C LEU A 63 11.82 -39.12 10.42
N CYS A 64 12.52 -40.13 9.89
CA CYS A 64 12.21 -41.54 10.15
C CYS A 64 12.48 -41.93 11.61
N SER A 65 13.50 -41.32 12.21
CA SER A 65 13.87 -41.54 13.62
C SER A 65 12.89 -40.91 14.63
N ALA A 66 11.94 -40.09 14.17
CA ALA A 66 10.94 -39.42 15.00
C ALA A 66 9.52 -39.57 14.42
N ALA A 67 9.30 -40.62 13.63
CA ALA A 67 8.04 -40.84 12.93
C ALA A 67 6.98 -41.43 13.87
N SER A 68 5.75 -40.94 13.78
CA SER A 68 4.58 -41.49 14.47
C SER A 68 4.02 -42.64 13.65
N LEU A 69 4.15 -43.87 14.16
CA LEU A 69 3.62 -45.07 13.51
C LEU A 69 2.10 -44.99 13.30
N GLN A 70 1.62 -45.44 12.16
CA GLN A 70 0.20 -45.50 11.80
C GLN A 70 -0.26 -46.94 11.56
N HIS A 71 0.52 -47.71 10.79
CA HIS A 71 0.22 -49.09 10.46
C HIS A 71 1.51 -49.91 10.44
N GLN A 72 1.42 -51.20 10.75
CA GLN A 72 2.53 -52.13 10.59
C GLN A 72 2.00 -53.51 10.21
N ASN A 73 2.77 -54.25 9.44
CA ASN A 73 2.54 -55.65 9.17
C ASN A 73 3.86 -56.30 8.74
N ASP A 74 4.04 -57.57 9.08
CA ASP A 74 5.21 -58.39 8.74
C ASP A 74 4.84 -59.60 7.87
N ASN A 75 3.57 -59.78 7.53
CA ASN A 75 3.10 -60.91 6.72
C ASN A 75 2.19 -60.42 5.58
N ALA A 76 2.54 -60.70 4.33
CA ALA A 76 1.68 -60.42 3.16
C ALA A 76 0.53 -61.43 3.07
N ALA A 77 0.75 -62.64 3.55
CA ALA A 77 -0.21 -63.70 3.82
C ALA A 77 0.25 -64.49 5.06
N PRO A 78 -0.64 -65.24 5.75
CA PRO A 78 -0.22 -66.03 6.92
C PRO A 78 0.92 -67.01 6.59
N GLY A 79 2.06 -66.86 7.26
CA GLY A 79 3.22 -67.74 7.11
C GLY A 79 4.19 -67.38 5.97
N ASP A 80 4.01 -66.22 5.33
CA ASP A 80 4.93 -65.67 4.32
C ASP A 80 6.02 -64.80 4.98
N LEU A 81 7.18 -64.68 4.33
CA LEU A 81 8.29 -63.80 4.73
C LEU A 81 8.19 -62.39 4.11
N ASP A 82 7.27 -62.20 3.17
CA ASP A 82 6.94 -60.89 2.60
C ASP A 82 6.01 -60.11 3.52
N ALA A 83 6.02 -58.78 3.45
CA ALA A 83 5.11 -57.91 4.21
C ALA A 83 4.20 -57.10 3.30
N ARG A 84 2.93 -56.90 3.70
CA ARG A 84 1.99 -56.02 3.00
C ARG A 84 1.16 -55.18 3.95
N VAL A 85 1.08 -53.87 3.71
CA VAL A 85 0.17 -52.98 4.45
C VAL A 85 -0.77 -52.30 3.47
N THR A 86 -2.09 -52.41 3.72
CA THR A 86 -3.12 -51.66 3.01
C THR A 86 -3.76 -50.65 3.94
N PHE A 87 -3.83 -49.38 3.53
CA PHE A 87 -4.39 -48.30 4.36
C PHE A 87 -5.10 -47.23 3.51
N THR A 88 -6.00 -46.48 4.13
CA THR A 88 -6.62 -45.30 3.52
C THR A 88 -5.85 -44.06 3.95
N ALA A 89 -5.26 -43.34 2.98
CA ALA A 89 -4.48 -42.15 3.28
C ALA A 89 -5.38 -40.95 3.60
N VAL A 90 -4.96 -40.09 4.52
CA VAL A 90 -5.61 -38.79 4.78
C VAL A 90 -4.96 -37.64 4.00
N GLY A 91 -4.10 -37.97 3.04
CA GLY A 91 -3.35 -37.02 2.24
C GLY A 91 -2.04 -36.56 2.89
N GLY A 92 -1.15 -36.04 2.04
CA GLY A 92 0.17 -35.59 2.42
C GLY A 92 1.19 -36.73 2.53
N ARG A 93 2.35 -36.41 3.11
CA ARG A 93 3.50 -37.31 3.12
C ARG A 93 3.37 -38.42 4.16
N TYR A 94 3.64 -39.65 3.72
CA TYR A 94 3.81 -40.82 4.56
C TYR A 94 5.26 -41.32 4.48
N LEU A 95 5.73 -41.90 5.58
CA LEU A 95 7.02 -42.56 5.69
C LEU A 95 6.83 -44.07 5.67
N ILE A 96 7.63 -44.78 4.89
CA ILE A 96 7.62 -46.23 4.76
C ILE A 96 8.95 -46.74 5.28
N LEU A 97 8.92 -47.50 6.37
CA LEU A 97 10.10 -48.16 6.92
C LEU A 97 10.07 -49.62 6.45
N ALA A 98 10.98 -49.96 5.55
CA ALA A 98 11.26 -51.33 5.13
C ALA A 98 12.28 -51.94 6.09
N ARG A 99 11.84 -52.89 6.91
CA ARG A 99 12.59 -53.42 8.06
C ARG A 99 12.84 -54.90 7.89
N GLY A 100 13.90 -55.38 8.51
CA GLY A 100 14.05 -56.81 8.80
C GLY A 100 13.39 -57.16 10.14
N MET A 101 12.90 -58.39 10.28
CA MET A 101 12.26 -58.86 11.52
C MET A 101 13.24 -59.46 12.54
N SER A 102 14.51 -59.66 12.17
CA SER A 102 15.60 -60.00 13.10
C SER A 102 16.61 -58.86 13.23
N THR A 103 17.41 -58.85 14.30
CA THR A 103 18.48 -57.86 14.51
C THR A 103 19.67 -58.04 13.55
N THR A 104 19.76 -59.18 12.87
CA THR A 104 20.83 -59.50 11.91
C THR A 104 20.36 -59.50 10.46
N ALA A 105 19.11 -59.11 10.21
CA ALA A 105 18.54 -59.10 8.87
C ALA A 105 19.34 -58.21 7.91
N ALA A 106 19.75 -58.77 6.79
CA ALA A 106 20.45 -58.10 5.71
C ALA A 106 20.16 -58.79 4.38
N GLY A 107 20.28 -58.05 3.28
CA GLY A 107 20.13 -58.56 1.92
C GLY A 107 19.13 -57.78 1.06
N ALA A 108 18.97 -58.24 -0.18
CA ALA A 108 18.16 -57.56 -1.19
C ALA A 108 16.66 -57.72 -0.94
N TYR A 109 15.88 -56.70 -1.29
CA TYR A 109 14.43 -56.69 -1.24
C TYR A 109 13.83 -55.85 -2.37
N GLU A 110 12.55 -56.07 -2.63
CA GLU A 110 11.72 -55.28 -3.53
C GLU A 110 10.61 -54.57 -2.75
N LEU A 111 10.48 -53.25 -2.93
CA LEU A 111 9.46 -52.44 -2.28
C LEU A 111 8.57 -51.75 -3.32
N THR A 112 7.26 -51.91 -3.19
CA THR A 112 6.28 -51.30 -4.11
C THR A 112 5.18 -50.62 -3.32
N ALA A 113 4.80 -49.40 -3.71
CA ALA A 113 3.63 -48.70 -3.17
C ALA A 113 2.66 -48.34 -4.30
N THR A 114 1.46 -48.92 -4.28
CA THR A 114 0.43 -48.70 -5.31
C THR A 114 -0.81 -48.05 -4.71
N PRO A 115 -1.31 -46.93 -5.28
CA PRO A 115 -2.68 -46.53 -5.04
C PRO A 115 -3.58 -47.53 -5.76
N GLU A 116 -4.63 -47.99 -5.08
CA GLU A 116 -5.72 -48.65 -5.79
C GLU A 116 -6.40 -47.58 -6.64
N ALA A 117 -6.41 -47.80 -7.96
CA ALA A 117 -7.16 -46.92 -8.85
C ALA A 117 -8.60 -46.88 -8.35
N ALA A 118 -9.09 -45.69 -7.99
CA ALA A 118 -10.52 -45.47 -7.95
C ALA A 118 -11.03 -45.86 -9.34
N ASP A 119 -11.88 -46.88 -9.40
CA ASP A 119 -12.47 -47.42 -10.61
C ASP A 119 -12.95 -46.28 -11.52
N LEU A 120 -12.13 -45.95 -12.52
CA LEU A 120 -12.44 -45.05 -13.61
C LEU A 120 -12.20 -45.87 -14.87
N GLY A 121 -13.30 -46.23 -15.52
CA GLY A 121 -13.39 -47.19 -16.61
C GLY A 121 -12.38 -47.00 -17.75
N TYR A 122 -11.85 -48.14 -18.16
CA TYR A 122 -11.02 -48.54 -19.30
C TYR A 122 -10.99 -47.68 -20.59
N GLY A 123 -9.77 -47.41 -21.11
CA GLY A 123 -9.49 -47.30 -22.56
C GLY A 123 -8.46 -46.24 -23.01
N GLY A 124 -7.29 -46.66 -23.52
CA GLY A 124 -6.44 -45.84 -24.42
C GLY A 124 -4.99 -45.56 -23.99
N SER A 125 -4.11 -46.56 -24.05
CA SER A 125 -2.74 -46.52 -23.48
C SER A 125 -1.71 -45.63 -24.19
N THR A 126 -1.98 -45.04 -25.36
CA THR A 126 -0.99 -44.24 -26.10
C THR A 126 -1.17 -42.73 -25.94
N GLN A 127 -2.40 -42.21 -25.89
CA GLN A 127 -2.64 -40.80 -25.53
C GLN A 127 -2.32 -40.51 -24.05
N LEU A 128 -2.40 -41.51 -23.17
CA LEU A 128 -2.12 -41.35 -21.74
C LEU A 128 -0.65 -41.07 -21.43
N ALA A 129 0.30 -41.47 -22.27
CA ALA A 129 1.73 -41.22 -22.02
C ALA A 129 2.10 -39.75 -22.30
N ASP A 130 1.66 -39.21 -23.43
CA ASP A 130 1.85 -37.79 -23.78
C ASP A 130 1.04 -36.90 -22.84
N ASN A 131 -0.21 -37.27 -22.57
CA ASN A 131 -1.08 -36.51 -21.65
C ASN A 131 -0.60 -36.62 -20.18
N ARG A 132 0.15 -37.66 -19.77
CA ARG A 132 0.83 -37.71 -18.46
C ARG A 132 2.04 -36.80 -18.40
N THR A 133 2.81 -36.71 -19.48
CA THR A 133 3.94 -35.78 -19.55
C THR A 133 3.46 -34.33 -19.54
N ASP A 134 2.40 -34.04 -20.28
CA ASP A 134 1.75 -32.73 -20.30
C ASP A 134 1.04 -32.43 -18.97
N ALA A 135 0.37 -33.40 -18.36
CA ALA A 135 -0.22 -33.23 -17.03
C ALA A 135 0.85 -33.01 -15.95
N ARG A 136 2.02 -33.67 -16.04
CA ARG A 136 3.14 -33.48 -15.10
C ARG A 136 3.81 -32.12 -15.30
N ARG A 137 3.92 -31.64 -16.55
CA ARG A 137 4.37 -30.27 -16.87
C ARG A 137 3.38 -29.24 -16.34
N ALA A 138 2.08 -29.42 -16.60
CA ALA A 138 1.03 -28.53 -16.10
C ALA A 138 0.96 -28.51 -14.57
N LEU A 139 1.18 -29.64 -13.91
CA LEU A 139 1.24 -29.72 -12.44
C LEU A 139 2.48 -29.00 -11.89
N MET A 140 3.65 -29.15 -12.52
CA MET A 140 4.84 -28.38 -12.13
C MET A 140 4.66 -26.88 -12.38
N GLU A 141 4.07 -26.47 -13.50
CA GLU A 141 3.77 -25.07 -13.80
C GLU A 141 2.74 -24.49 -12.82
N ALA A 142 1.72 -25.27 -12.43
CA ALA A 142 0.76 -24.89 -11.40
C ALA A 142 1.43 -24.76 -10.02
N GLN A 143 2.28 -25.71 -9.63
CA GLN A 143 3.02 -25.66 -8.36
C GLN A 143 4.05 -24.52 -8.31
N VAL A 144 4.73 -24.24 -9.42
CA VAL A 144 5.62 -23.07 -9.57
C VAL A 144 4.80 -21.78 -9.53
N GLY A 145 3.61 -21.77 -10.15
CA GLY A 145 2.65 -20.68 -10.07
C GLY A 145 2.19 -20.39 -8.65
N GLU A 146 1.80 -21.43 -7.89
CA GLU A 146 1.41 -21.34 -6.49
C GLU A 146 2.58 -20.88 -5.61
N ARG A 147 3.79 -21.42 -5.81
CA ARG A 147 4.98 -20.99 -5.07
C ARG A 147 5.37 -19.54 -5.41
N ARG A 148 5.24 -19.12 -6.66
CA ARG A 148 5.43 -17.71 -7.06
C ARG A 148 4.36 -16.80 -6.46
N ALA A 149 3.11 -17.23 -6.39
CA ALA A 149 2.02 -16.49 -5.76
C ALA A 149 2.24 -16.35 -4.25
N GLN A 150 2.67 -17.42 -3.57
CA GLN A 150 3.03 -17.39 -2.14
C GLN A 150 4.20 -16.44 -1.86
N LEU A 151 5.26 -16.49 -2.68
CA LEU A 151 6.39 -15.58 -2.57
C LEU A 151 6.00 -14.13 -2.86
N ALA A 152 5.10 -13.90 -3.82
CA ALA A 152 4.57 -12.58 -4.13
C ALA A 152 3.70 -12.04 -2.98
N GLU A 153 2.86 -12.87 -2.35
CA GLU A 153 2.10 -12.49 -1.16
C GLU A 153 3.02 -12.20 0.03
N GLU A 154 4.06 -13.00 0.25
CA GLU A 154 5.04 -12.76 1.32
C GLU A 154 5.82 -11.46 1.07
N ALA A 155 6.26 -11.21 -0.16
CA ALA A 155 6.92 -9.97 -0.55
C ALA A 155 5.99 -8.76 -0.39
N ALA A 156 4.71 -8.88 -0.81
CA ALA A 156 3.71 -7.83 -0.64
C ALA A 156 3.43 -7.55 0.85
N ARG A 157 3.39 -8.57 1.70
CA ARG A 157 3.24 -8.40 3.16
C ARG A 157 4.46 -7.70 3.77
N LYS A 158 5.68 -8.05 3.36
CA LYS A 158 6.91 -7.37 3.82
C LYS A 158 6.93 -5.91 3.37
N GLN A 159 6.62 -5.63 2.11
CA GLN A 159 6.52 -4.26 1.60
C GLN A 159 5.42 -3.46 2.31
N ALA A 160 4.25 -4.05 2.56
CA ALA A 160 3.18 -3.40 3.31
C ALA A 160 3.58 -3.12 4.76
N ALA A 161 4.32 -4.02 5.40
CA ALA A 161 4.85 -3.82 6.75
C ALA A 161 5.90 -2.70 6.80
N GLU A 162 6.82 -2.65 5.83
CA GLU A 162 7.82 -1.58 5.69
C GLU A 162 7.19 -0.21 5.41
N GLN A 163 6.18 -0.17 4.54
CA GLN A 163 5.41 1.04 4.26
C GLN A 163 4.63 1.50 5.50
N ALA A 164 4.00 0.58 6.23
CA ALA A 164 3.31 0.89 7.47
C ALA A 164 4.27 1.42 8.56
N ALA A 165 5.46 0.82 8.69
CA ALA A 165 6.50 1.30 9.62
C ALA A 165 7.01 2.70 9.24
N THR A 166 7.21 2.95 7.94
CA THR A 166 7.63 4.26 7.43
C THR A 166 6.55 5.31 7.68
N GLN A 167 5.29 4.99 7.40
CA GLN A 167 4.16 5.89 7.64
C GLN A 167 3.97 6.17 9.13
N ALA A 168 4.14 5.16 10.00
CA ALA A 168 4.09 5.35 11.45
C ALA A 168 5.18 6.31 11.93
N ARG A 169 6.41 6.22 11.38
CA ARG A 169 7.51 7.15 11.69
C ARG A 169 7.19 8.58 11.24
N LEU A 170 6.67 8.76 10.04
CA LEU A 170 6.25 10.08 9.53
C LEU A 170 5.11 10.69 10.37
N ASN A 171 4.13 9.87 10.76
CA ASN A 171 3.03 10.29 11.63
C ASN A 171 3.54 10.69 13.03
N ALA A 172 4.48 9.92 13.59
CA ALA A 172 5.11 10.24 14.86
C ALA A 172 5.93 11.55 14.79
N GLU A 173 6.67 11.77 13.71
CA GLU A 173 7.41 13.03 13.51
C GLU A 173 6.45 14.22 13.33
N ALA A 174 5.36 14.04 12.57
CA ALA A 174 4.33 15.06 12.42
C ALA A 174 3.64 15.38 13.75
N ALA A 175 3.36 14.36 14.57
CA ALA A 175 2.82 14.53 15.92
C ALA A 175 3.81 15.27 16.84
N ALA A 176 5.11 14.95 16.78
CA ALA A 176 6.15 15.66 17.51
C ALA A 176 6.25 17.14 17.10
N ARG A 177 6.19 17.44 15.80
CA ARG A 177 6.16 18.82 15.28
C ARG A 177 4.90 19.57 15.71
N ARG A 178 3.74 18.90 15.79
CA ARG A 178 2.49 19.48 16.32
C ARG A 178 2.63 19.79 17.81
N ALA A 179 3.13 18.84 18.61
CA ALA A 179 3.38 19.05 20.02
C ALA A 179 4.40 20.17 20.28
N GLU A 180 5.42 20.32 19.44
CA GLU A 180 6.36 21.45 19.53
C GLU A 180 5.70 22.80 19.19
N ARG A 181 4.86 22.84 18.15
CA ARG A 181 4.06 24.04 17.81
C ARG A 181 3.10 24.39 18.92
N GLU A 182 2.45 23.41 19.55
CA GLU A 182 1.58 23.61 20.71
C GLU A 182 2.37 24.12 21.92
N ARG A 183 3.55 23.57 22.21
CA ARG A 183 4.42 24.12 23.27
C ARG A 183 4.86 25.55 22.99
N LYS A 184 5.17 25.87 21.73
CA LYS A 184 5.50 27.24 21.30
C LYS A 184 4.28 28.17 21.43
N ARG A 185 3.09 27.70 21.06
CA ARG A 185 1.82 28.42 21.24
C ARG A 185 1.51 28.64 22.72
N ALA A 186 1.61 27.61 23.56
CA ALA A 186 1.45 27.71 25.00
C ALA A 186 2.47 28.65 25.64
N ARG A 187 3.72 28.68 25.16
CA ARG A 187 4.71 29.70 25.58
C ARG A 187 4.33 31.09 25.13
N SER A 188 3.84 31.27 23.91
CA SER A 188 3.39 32.58 23.42
C SER A 188 2.08 33.02 24.09
N GLU A 189 1.20 32.11 24.47
CA GLU A 189 -0.02 32.38 25.23
C GLU A 189 0.31 32.70 26.69
N ALA A 190 1.26 31.99 27.30
CA ALA A 190 1.79 32.35 28.62
C ALA A 190 2.51 33.71 28.59
N PHE A 191 3.26 34.01 27.53
CA PHE A 191 3.89 35.32 27.32
C PHE A 191 2.85 36.42 27.02
N ASN A 192 1.81 36.13 26.24
CA ASN A 192 0.70 37.04 25.97
C ASN A 192 -0.25 37.19 27.17
N SER A 193 -0.32 36.22 28.07
CA SER A 193 -1.03 36.30 29.35
C SER A 193 -0.23 37.12 30.35
N PHE A 194 1.11 36.97 30.35
CA PHE A 194 2.03 37.84 31.07
C PHE A 194 1.96 39.30 30.58
N LEU A 195 1.81 39.53 29.27
CA LEU A 195 1.58 40.86 28.68
C LEU A 195 0.10 41.32 28.80
N GLY A 196 -0.85 40.41 28.82
CA GLY A 196 -2.30 40.66 28.95
C GLY A 196 -2.72 41.05 30.37
N ALA A 197 -1.90 40.71 31.37
CA ALA A 197 -1.99 41.33 32.70
C ALA A 197 -1.72 42.85 32.69
N ALA A 198 -1.22 43.41 31.57
CA ALA A 198 -0.97 44.84 31.41
C ALA A 198 -1.92 45.56 30.43
N VAL A 199 -2.86 44.88 29.74
CA VAL A 199 -3.86 45.56 28.90
C VAL A 199 -5.21 44.85 29.04
N GLY A 200 -5.99 45.31 30.02
CA GLY A 200 -7.42 45.08 30.06
C GLY A 200 -8.15 45.91 28.99
N ALA A 201 -9.25 45.35 28.50
CA ALA A 201 -10.23 45.89 27.54
C ALA A 201 -9.93 45.67 26.04
N MET A 202 -10.36 44.50 25.52
CA MET A 202 -11.09 44.31 24.25
C MET A 202 -11.30 42.80 24.00
N GLY A 203 -12.17 42.15 24.78
CA GLY A 203 -12.23 40.68 24.89
C GLY A 203 -13.59 40.02 24.68
N GLU A 204 -14.55 40.64 24.00
CA GLU A 204 -15.93 40.08 23.92
C GLU A 204 -16.37 39.62 22.53
N VAL A 205 -15.68 39.96 21.44
CA VAL A 205 -16.07 39.51 20.08
C VAL A 205 -15.28 38.27 19.61
N THR A 206 -14.04 38.09 20.07
CA THR A 206 -13.18 36.94 19.71
C THR A 206 -13.57 35.64 20.42
N ASN A 207 -14.17 35.71 21.61
CA ASN A 207 -14.59 34.54 22.38
C ASN A 207 -15.86 33.87 21.80
N GLN A 208 -16.77 34.63 21.19
CA GLN A 208 -17.95 34.06 20.51
C GLN A 208 -17.58 33.31 19.22
N MET A 209 -16.69 33.87 18.38
CA MET A 209 -16.22 33.17 17.17
C MET A 209 -15.40 31.91 17.47
N ALA A 210 -14.64 31.89 18.57
CA ALA A 210 -13.90 30.70 19.01
C ALA A 210 -14.83 29.59 19.56
N ALA A 211 -15.88 29.98 20.27
CA ALA A 211 -16.90 29.05 20.77
C ALA A 211 -17.75 28.45 19.62
N GLU A 212 -18.03 29.22 18.59
CA GLU A 212 -18.82 28.76 17.44
C GLU A 212 -18.00 27.86 16.50
N ASN A 213 -16.73 28.19 16.25
CA ASN A 213 -15.82 27.32 15.50
C ASN A 213 -15.57 25.97 16.19
N SER A 214 -15.52 25.93 17.54
CA SER A 214 -15.35 24.67 18.27
C SER A 214 -16.60 23.79 18.25
N ARG A 215 -17.81 24.39 18.23
CA ARG A 215 -19.06 23.65 18.01
C ARG A 215 -19.14 23.03 16.62
N ILE A 216 -18.83 23.80 15.58
CA ILE A 216 -18.82 23.30 14.20
C ILE A 216 -17.81 22.15 14.02
N GLN A 217 -16.62 22.26 14.64
CA GLN A 217 -15.63 21.18 14.63
C GLN A 217 -16.10 19.94 15.40
N ALA A 218 -16.74 20.13 16.56
CA ALA A 218 -17.31 19.03 17.33
C ALA A 218 -18.43 18.30 16.57
N GLU A 219 -19.34 19.03 15.95
CA GLU A 219 -20.42 18.46 15.12
C GLU A 219 -19.89 17.72 13.90
N THR A 220 -18.88 18.27 13.23
CA THR A 220 -18.22 17.63 12.08
C THR A 220 -17.55 16.33 12.51
N SER A 221 -16.85 16.33 13.65
CA SER A 221 -16.20 15.12 14.18
C SER A 221 -17.21 14.04 14.60
N ALA A 222 -18.34 14.45 15.18
CA ALA A 222 -19.42 13.54 15.55
C ALA A 222 -20.12 12.94 14.32
N MET A 223 -20.26 13.71 13.23
CA MET A 223 -20.79 13.22 11.96
C MET A 223 -19.85 12.18 11.34
N ILE A 224 -18.54 12.43 11.30
CA ILE A 224 -17.53 11.50 10.79
C ILE A 224 -17.53 10.20 11.61
N ALA A 225 -17.59 10.31 12.95
CA ALA A 225 -17.67 9.15 13.83
C ALA A 225 -18.94 8.31 13.59
N ARG A 226 -20.09 8.96 13.37
CA ARG A 226 -21.35 8.27 13.02
C ARG A 226 -21.26 7.56 11.67
N GLN A 227 -20.63 8.18 10.67
CA GLN A 227 -20.42 7.55 9.36
C GLN A 227 -19.48 6.35 9.45
N ALA A 228 -18.40 6.44 10.24
CA ALA A 228 -17.49 5.33 10.48
C ALA A 228 -18.19 4.16 11.19
N ALA A 229 -18.99 4.44 12.23
CA ALA A 229 -19.77 3.42 12.93
C ALA A 229 -20.81 2.75 12.00
N GLN A 230 -21.48 3.51 11.13
CA GLN A 230 -22.40 2.95 10.15
C GLN A 230 -21.68 2.06 9.11
N ALA A 231 -20.48 2.44 8.68
CA ALA A 231 -19.67 1.64 7.76
C ALA A 231 -19.22 0.31 8.40
N GLU A 232 -18.89 0.31 9.69
CA GLU A 232 -18.56 -0.92 10.43
C GLU A 232 -19.77 -1.85 10.59
N VAL A 233 -20.95 -1.30 10.91
CA VAL A 233 -22.21 -2.07 10.97
C VAL A 233 -22.53 -2.69 9.61
N GLN A 234 -22.34 -1.96 8.51
CA GLN A 234 -22.54 -2.48 7.16
C GLN A 234 -21.54 -3.60 6.81
N ARG A 235 -20.26 -3.45 7.17
CA ARG A 235 -19.24 -4.50 6.98
C ARG A 235 -19.56 -5.75 7.79
N ALA A 236 -19.98 -5.59 9.04
CA ALA A 236 -20.40 -6.71 9.89
C ALA A 236 -21.64 -7.42 9.31
N ALA A 237 -22.61 -6.67 8.77
CA ALA A 237 -23.77 -7.23 8.09
C ALA A 237 -23.39 -8.02 6.83
N GLN A 238 -22.47 -7.50 6.01
CA GLN A 238 -21.95 -8.20 4.83
C GLN A 238 -21.21 -9.49 5.19
N GLN A 239 -20.39 -9.47 6.24
CA GLN A 239 -19.69 -10.66 6.72
C GLN A 239 -20.67 -11.72 7.23
N ARG A 240 -21.72 -11.32 7.95
CA ARG A 240 -22.79 -12.24 8.41
C ARG A 240 -23.55 -12.85 7.22
N ALA A 241 -23.89 -12.05 6.21
CA ALA A 241 -24.55 -12.54 4.99
C ALA A 241 -23.66 -13.55 4.23
N GLN A 242 -22.36 -13.28 4.11
CA GLN A 242 -21.41 -14.22 3.48
C GLN A 242 -21.25 -15.51 4.28
N ALA A 243 -21.22 -15.43 5.61
CA ALA A 243 -21.15 -16.61 6.48
C ALA A 243 -22.42 -17.47 6.36
N GLN A 244 -23.61 -16.85 6.32
CA GLN A 244 -24.88 -17.54 6.11
C GLN A 244 -24.92 -18.22 4.73
N ALA A 245 -24.48 -17.54 3.67
CA ALA A 245 -24.41 -18.13 2.33
C ALA A 245 -23.46 -19.34 2.27
N ARG A 246 -22.31 -19.27 2.94
CA ARG A 246 -21.37 -20.41 3.04
C ARG A 246 -21.96 -21.57 3.83
N ALA A 247 -22.67 -21.30 4.91
CA ALA A 247 -23.35 -22.33 5.71
C ALA A 247 -24.45 -23.05 4.90
N GLN A 248 -25.27 -22.29 4.16
CA GLN A 248 -26.30 -22.85 3.27
C GLN A 248 -25.68 -23.69 2.14
N ALA A 249 -24.59 -23.24 1.54
CA ALA A 249 -23.87 -24.01 0.52
C ALA A 249 -23.29 -25.32 1.07
N ALA A 250 -22.72 -25.29 2.28
CA ALA A 250 -22.22 -26.49 2.95
C ALA A 250 -23.35 -27.47 3.30
N GLU A 251 -24.51 -26.98 3.74
CA GLU A 251 -25.68 -27.80 4.03
C GLU A 251 -26.24 -28.45 2.75
N GLN A 252 -26.31 -27.70 1.63
CA GLN A 252 -26.71 -28.24 0.34
C GLN A 252 -25.75 -29.33 -0.14
N ALA A 253 -24.43 -29.11 -0.01
CA ALA A 253 -23.43 -30.12 -0.35
C ALA A 253 -23.56 -31.39 0.52
N ALA A 254 -23.84 -31.23 1.81
CA ALA A 254 -24.06 -32.36 2.72
C ALA A 254 -25.34 -33.15 2.37
N ARG A 255 -26.44 -32.46 2.04
CA ARG A 255 -27.69 -33.09 1.58
C ARG A 255 -27.48 -33.85 0.27
N GLN A 256 -26.71 -33.30 -0.66
CA GLN A 256 -26.40 -33.95 -1.93
C GLN A 256 -25.52 -35.19 -1.74
N LEU A 257 -24.54 -35.13 -0.83
CA LEU A 257 -23.74 -36.30 -0.44
C LEU A 257 -24.61 -37.40 0.21
N ALA A 258 -25.57 -37.02 1.05
CA ALA A 258 -26.50 -37.96 1.68
C ALA A 258 -27.44 -38.62 0.65
N GLN A 259 -27.95 -37.86 -0.33
CA GLN A 259 -28.75 -38.39 -1.44
C GLN A 259 -27.93 -39.37 -2.31
N ASN A 260 -26.69 -39.01 -2.64
CA ASN A 260 -25.79 -39.89 -3.39
C ASN A 260 -25.50 -41.19 -2.61
N LYS A 261 -25.29 -41.12 -1.30
CA LYS A 261 -25.15 -42.31 -0.44
C LYS A 261 -26.42 -43.15 -0.40
N ALA A 262 -27.59 -42.54 -0.35
CA ALA A 262 -28.88 -43.25 -0.37
C ALA A 262 -29.12 -43.95 -1.72
N LEU A 263 -28.77 -43.33 -2.84
CA LEU A 263 -28.82 -43.93 -4.17
C LEU A 263 -27.88 -45.15 -4.29
N VAL A 264 -26.66 -45.05 -3.76
CA VAL A 264 -25.69 -46.16 -3.73
C VAL A 264 -26.11 -47.28 -2.76
N ALA A 265 -26.79 -46.94 -1.66
CA ALA A 265 -27.35 -47.94 -0.74
C ALA A 265 -28.57 -48.67 -1.36
N ALA A 266 -29.44 -47.95 -2.07
CA ALA A 266 -30.57 -48.52 -2.80
C ALA A 266 -30.11 -49.46 -3.93
N SER A 267 -29.01 -49.14 -4.63
CA SER A 267 -28.42 -50.04 -5.63
C SER A 267 -27.79 -51.30 -5.01
N ARG A 268 -27.38 -51.26 -3.73
CA ARG A 268 -26.82 -52.42 -3.01
C ARG A 268 -27.90 -53.33 -2.41
N ASN A 269 -29.02 -52.78 -1.93
CA ASN A 269 -30.12 -53.55 -1.34
C ASN A 269 -31.08 -54.18 -2.37
N GLY A 270 -30.94 -53.89 -3.67
CA GLY A 270 -31.70 -54.55 -4.74
C GLY A 270 -31.25 -55.98 -5.08
N GLY A 271 -30.25 -56.51 -4.37
CA GLY A 271 -29.69 -57.85 -4.59
C GLY A 271 -29.80 -58.74 -3.36
N GLY A 272 -31.00 -59.21 -3.03
CA GLY A 272 -31.15 -60.19 -1.95
C GLY A 272 -32.59 -60.58 -1.66
N GLY A 273 -33.12 -61.55 -2.42
CA GLY A 273 -34.41 -62.18 -2.10
C GLY A 273 -34.90 -63.17 -3.15
N GLY A 274 -34.47 -64.44 -3.01
CA GLY A 274 -35.27 -65.66 -3.18
C GLY A 274 -36.08 -65.94 -4.46
N TYR A 275 -35.75 -67.08 -5.07
CA TYR A 275 -36.55 -67.95 -5.94
C TYR A 275 -36.84 -67.49 -7.38
N GLY A 276 -36.45 -68.36 -8.32
CA GLY A 276 -36.41 -68.09 -9.75
C GLY A 276 -37.78 -67.83 -10.36
N ILE A 277 -37.87 -66.74 -11.12
CA ILE A 277 -38.76 -66.58 -12.26
C ILE A 277 -37.97 -65.81 -13.33
N GLY A 278 -37.91 -66.36 -14.54
CA GLY A 278 -37.13 -65.81 -15.65
C GLY A 278 -37.56 -64.40 -16.02
N TYR A 279 -36.66 -63.42 -15.87
CA TYR A 279 -36.83 -62.09 -16.45
C TYR A 279 -36.37 -62.11 -17.90
N SER A 280 -37.33 -62.00 -18.82
CA SER A 280 -37.09 -61.96 -20.26
C SER A 280 -36.16 -60.78 -20.63
N PRO A 281 -35.39 -60.87 -21.73
CA PRO A 281 -34.54 -59.77 -22.22
C PRO A 281 -35.28 -58.43 -22.36
N GLN A 282 -36.60 -58.48 -22.61
CA GLN A 282 -37.45 -57.30 -22.76
C GLN A 282 -37.64 -56.51 -21.46
N THR A 283 -37.67 -57.15 -20.29
CA THR A 283 -37.80 -56.43 -19.00
C THR A 283 -36.50 -55.75 -18.58
N ARG A 284 -35.34 -56.32 -18.94
CA ARG A 284 -34.03 -55.65 -18.80
C ARG A 284 -33.91 -54.43 -19.72
N ALA A 285 -34.37 -54.55 -20.96
CA ALA A 285 -34.38 -53.43 -21.90
C ALA A 285 -35.34 -52.31 -21.44
N ALA A 286 -36.52 -52.65 -20.91
CA ALA A 286 -37.46 -51.68 -20.36
C ALA A 286 -36.94 -50.99 -19.10
N ALA A 287 -36.28 -51.73 -18.19
CA ALA A 287 -35.64 -51.16 -17.00
C ALA A 287 -34.44 -50.26 -17.36
N ALA A 288 -33.62 -50.65 -18.36
CA ALA A 288 -32.52 -49.83 -18.85
C ALA A 288 -33.01 -48.55 -19.57
N GLN A 289 -34.11 -48.64 -20.33
CA GLN A 289 -34.74 -47.46 -20.94
C GLN A 289 -35.34 -46.51 -19.89
N GLN A 290 -35.98 -47.04 -18.84
CA GLN A 290 -36.47 -46.22 -17.72
C GLN A 290 -35.32 -45.57 -16.93
N GLN A 291 -34.22 -46.29 -16.71
CA GLN A 291 -33.02 -45.72 -16.05
C GLN A 291 -32.35 -44.63 -16.89
N ASN A 292 -32.22 -44.83 -18.21
CA ASN A 292 -31.71 -43.80 -19.12
C ASN A 292 -32.66 -42.59 -19.19
N ALA A 293 -33.98 -42.80 -19.24
CA ALA A 293 -34.95 -41.70 -19.23
C ALA A 293 -34.90 -40.90 -17.92
N ALA A 294 -34.73 -41.56 -16.77
CA ALA A 294 -34.55 -40.91 -15.47
C ALA A 294 -33.21 -40.16 -15.36
N GLN A 295 -32.13 -40.69 -15.92
CA GLN A 295 -30.83 -39.99 -16.00
C GLN A 295 -30.88 -38.74 -16.90
N VAL A 296 -31.57 -38.81 -18.05
CA VAL A 296 -31.74 -37.65 -18.94
C VAL A 296 -32.63 -36.58 -18.29
N GLN A 297 -33.72 -36.97 -17.62
CA GLN A 297 -34.59 -36.02 -16.90
C GLN A 297 -33.90 -35.37 -15.69
N SER A 298 -33.10 -36.11 -14.93
CA SER A 298 -32.30 -35.57 -13.81
C SER A 298 -31.16 -34.67 -14.28
N GLY A 299 -30.53 -34.96 -15.42
CA GLY A 299 -29.54 -34.08 -16.05
C GLY A 299 -30.17 -32.76 -16.57
N ALA A 300 -31.38 -32.82 -17.14
CA ALA A 300 -32.12 -31.64 -17.58
C ALA A 300 -32.63 -30.79 -16.39
N ALA A 301 -33.07 -31.43 -15.31
CA ALA A 301 -33.44 -30.72 -14.07
C ALA A 301 -32.22 -30.08 -13.40
N ALA A 302 -31.06 -30.75 -13.39
CA ALA A 302 -29.82 -30.20 -12.85
C ALA A 302 -29.31 -28.99 -13.66
N SER A 303 -29.43 -29.02 -14.99
CA SER A 303 -29.05 -27.88 -15.84
C SER A 303 -30.00 -26.69 -15.69
N GLN A 304 -31.31 -26.93 -15.52
CA GLN A 304 -32.28 -25.86 -15.19
C GLN A 304 -32.01 -25.21 -13.83
N VAL A 305 -31.67 -26.00 -12.79
CA VAL A 305 -31.32 -25.48 -11.46
C VAL A 305 -30.04 -24.65 -11.52
N LEU A 306 -29.01 -25.11 -12.24
CA LEU A 306 -27.78 -24.34 -12.44
C LEU A 306 -28.03 -23.03 -13.21
N ALA A 307 -28.88 -23.06 -14.24
CA ALA A 307 -29.27 -21.87 -14.99
C ALA A 307 -30.04 -20.85 -14.13
N GLN A 308 -30.97 -21.32 -13.28
CA GLN A 308 -31.65 -20.46 -12.31
C GLN A 308 -30.69 -19.88 -11.27
N GLN A 309 -29.74 -20.66 -10.79
CA GLN A 309 -28.74 -20.18 -9.82
C GLN A 309 -27.81 -19.13 -10.43
N GLN A 310 -27.39 -19.31 -11.69
CA GLN A 310 -26.63 -18.30 -12.45
C GLN A 310 -27.46 -17.04 -12.75
N ALA A 311 -28.76 -17.18 -13.00
CA ALA A 311 -29.66 -16.03 -13.18
C ALA A 311 -29.80 -15.22 -11.88
N GLN A 312 -29.97 -15.88 -10.73
CA GLN A 312 -30.00 -15.21 -9.43
C GLN A 312 -28.67 -14.52 -9.09
N GLN A 313 -27.52 -15.13 -9.38
CA GLN A 313 -26.22 -14.50 -9.17
C GLN A 313 -26.04 -13.25 -10.04
N ARG A 314 -26.51 -13.27 -11.29
CA ARG A 314 -26.50 -12.09 -12.17
C ARG A 314 -27.38 -10.97 -11.63
N GLN A 315 -28.59 -11.28 -11.18
CA GLN A 315 -29.48 -10.30 -10.56
C GLN A 315 -28.88 -9.69 -9.29
N LEU A 316 -28.21 -10.48 -8.45
CA LEU A 316 -27.54 -9.97 -7.25
C LEU A 316 -26.36 -9.07 -7.60
N ALA A 317 -25.54 -9.47 -8.58
CA ALA A 317 -24.41 -8.67 -9.05
C ALA A 317 -24.87 -7.33 -9.66
N GLU A 318 -25.99 -7.34 -10.40
CA GLU A 318 -26.60 -6.14 -10.96
C GLU A 318 -27.15 -5.21 -9.87
N GLN A 319 -27.85 -5.75 -8.86
CA GLN A 319 -28.29 -4.98 -7.70
C GLN A 319 -27.12 -4.36 -6.93
N GLN A 320 -26.01 -5.09 -6.78
CA GLN A 320 -24.79 -4.58 -6.16
C GLN A 320 -24.16 -3.45 -7.00
N ARG A 321 -24.10 -3.57 -8.33
CA ARG A 321 -23.63 -2.48 -9.21
C ARG A 321 -24.51 -1.24 -9.08
N LEU A 322 -25.83 -1.39 -9.08
CA LEU A 322 -26.77 -0.27 -8.91
C LEU A 322 -26.65 0.38 -7.53
N ALA A 323 -26.41 -0.40 -6.47
CA ALA A 323 -26.16 0.13 -5.13
C ALA A 323 -24.84 0.92 -5.07
N GLN A 324 -23.77 0.40 -5.70
CA GLN A 324 -22.48 1.10 -5.79
C GLN A 324 -22.59 2.39 -6.60
N GLN A 325 -23.32 2.40 -7.72
CA GLN A 325 -23.58 3.61 -8.50
C GLN A 325 -24.32 4.66 -7.68
N ARG A 326 -25.41 4.29 -7.00
CA ARG A 326 -26.14 5.22 -6.12
C ARG A 326 -25.28 5.76 -4.99
N ALA A 327 -24.41 4.94 -4.40
CA ALA A 327 -23.47 5.38 -3.36
C ALA A 327 -22.44 6.37 -3.93
N ALA A 328 -21.89 6.11 -5.12
CA ALA A 328 -20.95 7.00 -5.80
C ALA A 328 -21.61 8.34 -6.17
N GLU A 329 -22.85 8.33 -6.67
CA GLU A 329 -23.62 9.53 -6.97
C GLU A 329 -23.91 10.36 -5.70
N GLN A 330 -24.26 9.71 -4.59
CA GLN A 330 -24.44 10.38 -3.30
C GLN A 330 -23.14 10.98 -2.77
N GLN A 331 -22.01 10.29 -2.92
CA GLN A 331 -20.71 10.84 -2.54
C GLN A 331 -20.35 12.04 -3.43
N ALA A 332 -20.57 11.95 -4.74
CA ALA A 332 -20.32 13.04 -5.67
C ALA A 332 -21.22 14.26 -5.37
N SER A 333 -22.49 14.05 -5.01
CA SER A 333 -23.39 15.15 -4.63
C SER A 333 -22.95 15.81 -3.32
N GLN A 334 -22.57 15.02 -2.31
CA GLN A 334 -22.00 15.55 -1.05
C GLN A 334 -20.71 16.33 -1.28
N GLN A 335 -19.81 15.84 -2.13
CA GLN A 335 -18.58 16.55 -2.49
C GLN A 335 -18.88 17.87 -3.21
N ARG A 336 -19.82 17.90 -4.15
CA ARG A 336 -20.24 19.14 -4.82
C ARG A 336 -20.82 20.15 -3.83
N PHE A 337 -21.66 19.70 -2.90
CA PHE A 337 -22.22 20.56 -1.86
C PHE A 337 -21.14 21.11 -0.93
N ALA A 338 -20.20 20.27 -0.48
CA ALA A 338 -19.07 20.70 0.34
C ALA A 338 -18.15 21.69 -0.41
N GLN A 339 -17.90 21.48 -1.71
CA GLN A 339 -17.15 22.42 -2.55
C GLN A 339 -17.88 23.75 -2.70
N GLN A 340 -19.21 23.75 -2.87
CA GLN A 340 -20.00 24.97 -2.94
C GLN A 340 -19.95 25.74 -1.61
N GLN A 341 -20.11 25.06 -0.47
CA GLN A 341 -19.98 25.71 0.84
C GLN A 341 -18.57 26.28 1.06
N ALA A 342 -17.53 25.54 0.69
CA ALA A 342 -16.16 26.04 0.78
C ALA A 342 -15.91 27.24 -0.13
N ALA A 343 -16.49 27.27 -1.33
CA ALA A 343 -16.41 28.41 -2.24
C ALA A 343 -17.15 29.64 -1.68
N GLN A 344 -18.33 29.45 -1.09
CA GLN A 344 -19.09 30.51 -0.43
C GLN A 344 -18.31 31.08 0.77
N ALA A 345 -17.75 30.23 1.62
CA ALA A 345 -16.93 30.64 2.76
C ALA A 345 -15.68 31.42 2.32
N ARG A 346 -15.02 31.00 1.22
CA ARG A 346 -13.90 31.75 0.63
C ARG A 346 -14.35 33.11 0.10
N ALA A 347 -15.47 33.18 -0.61
CA ALA A 347 -16.01 34.44 -1.13
C ALA A 347 -16.42 35.41 -0.01
N GLU A 348 -16.91 34.90 1.12
CA GLU A 348 -17.20 35.68 2.32
C GLU A 348 -15.93 36.16 3.01
N ALA A 349 -14.93 35.29 3.18
CA ALA A 349 -13.62 35.68 3.72
C ALA A 349 -12.96 36.77 2.86
N ASP A 350 -13.00 36.64 1.53
CA ASP A 350 -12.49 37.65 0.60
C ASP A 350 -13.27 38.97 0.71
N ARG A 351 -14.59 38.92 0.89
CA ARG A 351 -15.42 40.12 1.12
C ARG A 351 -15.04 40.80 2.43
N GLN A 352 -14.85 40.04 3.50
CA GLN A 352 -14.41 40.57 4.80
C GLN A 352 -13.00 41.15 4.72
N GLN A 353 -12.06 40.48 4.05
CA GLN A 353 -10.72 41.00 3.83
C GLN A 353 -10.73 42.31 3.05
N ARG A 354 -11.52 42.40 1.97
CA ARG A 354 -11.67 43.65 1.20
C ARG A 354 -12.30 44.77 2.03
N ALA A 355 -13.29 44.46 2.88
CA ALA A 355 -13.90 45.43 3.77
C ALA A 355 -12.89 45.94 4.83
N GLN A 356 -12.13 45.03 5.46
CA GLN A 356 -11.07 45.37 6.40
C GLN A 356 -9.94 46.15 5.73
N GLU A 357 -9.55 45.81 4.50
CA GLU A 357 -8.54 46.57 3.76
C GLU A 357 -9.06 47.97 3.40
N ALA A 358 -10.33 48.11 2.99
CA ALA A 358 -10.95 49.40 2.73
C ALA A 358 -11.01 50.26 3.99
N GLU A 359 -11.33 49.67 5.14
CA GLU A 359 -11.35 50.36 6.44
C GLU A 359 -9.93 50.77 6.88
N ARG A 360 -8.94 49.87 6.74
CA ARG A 360 -7.52 50.20 6.97
C ARG A 360 -7.05 51.32 6.05
N ARG A 361 -7.47 51.34 4.79
CA ARG A 361 -7.17 52.43 3.85
C ARG A 361 -7.82 53.74 4.30
N ARG A 362 -9.07 53.72 4.77
CA ARG A 362 -9.74 54.90 5.34
C ARG A 362 -9.02 55.42 6.57
N MET A 363 -8.65 54.56 7.53
CA MET A 363 -7.89 54.95 8.71
C MET A 363 -6.50 55.48 8.34
N ALA A 364 -5.79 54.81 7.43
CA ALA A 364 -4.48 55.25 6.96
C ALA A 364 -4.57 56.60 6.23
N GLN A 365 -5.65 56.87 5.49
CA GLN A 365 -5.86 58.16 4.84
C GLN A 365 -6.20 59.26 5.84
N GLN A 366 -7.06 58.99 6.83
CA GLN A 366 -7.32 59.92 7.93
C GLN A 366 -6.05 60.21 8.74
N GLN A 367 -5.22 59.20 8.96
CA GLN A 367 -3.95 59.35 9.67
C GLN A 367 -2.92 60.08 8.81
N ALA A 368 -2.87 59.85 7.48
CA ALA A 368 -2.05 60.64 6.56
C ALA A 368 -2.50 62.10 6.48
N ASP A 369 -3.81 62.37 6.53
CA ASP A 369 -4.34 63.74 6.57
C ASP A 369 -4.02 64.41 7.91
N ALA A 370 -4.11 63.68 9.03
CA ALA A 370 -3.70 64.14 10.35
C ALA A 370 -2.17 64.34 10.47
N ASP A 371 -1.38 63.45 9.86
CA ASP A 371 0.08 63.54 9.80
C ASP A 371 0.52 64.64 8.85
N LYS A 372 -0.19 64.89 7.75
CA LYS A 372 0.02 66.05 6.86
C LYS A 372 -0.31 67.35 7.59
N ALA A 373 -1.34 67.37 8.43
CA ALA A 373 -1.62 68.49 9.32
C ALA A 373 -0.54 68.67 10.41
N ARG A 374 0.07 67.57 10.90
CA ARG A 374 1.21 67.60 11.82
C ARG A 374 2.53 67.97 11.14
N MET A 375 2.79 67.55 9.91
CA MET A 375 4.02 67.82 9.14
C MET A 375 4.14 69.27 8.62
N ILE A 376 3.14 70.13 8.86
CA ILE A 376 3.33 71.59 8.84
C ILE A 376 4.26 72.04 9.99
N GLY A 377 4.50 71.17 10.99
CA GLY A 377 5.53 71.32 12.00
C GLY A 377 6.33 70.03 12.21
N GLN A 378 7.60 70.07 11.83
CA GLN A 378 8.68 69.13 12.22
C GLN A 378 8.98 67.97 11.26
N SER A 379 10.23 67.99 10.78
CA SER A 379 10.90 66.96 10.00
C SER A 379 11.37 65.79 10.88
N PRO A 380 11.28 64.52 10.42
CA PRO A 380 11.89 63.41 11.14
C PRO A 380 12.89 62.59 10.31
N SER A 381 13.80 61.94 11.04
CA SER A 381 14.89 61.07 10.61
C SER A 381 14.68 59.62 11.10
N GLY A 382 14.74 58.64 10.17
CA GLY A 382 15.39 57.31 10.30
C GLY A 382 14.80 56.15 11.12
N ALA A 383 14.35 55.07 10.44
CA ALA A 383 14.74 53.63 10.60
C ALA A 383 13.74 52.68 9.89
N PHE A 384 14.23 51.64 9.22
CA PHE A 384 13.49 50.88 8.20
C PHE A 384 12.37 49.98 8.74
N SER A 385 11.15 50.44 8.47
CA SER A 385 9.91 49.69 8.35
C SER A 385 9.70 49.37 6.86
N THR A 386 9.10 48.22 6.52
CA THR A 386 8.54 48.02 5.17
C THR A 386 7.28 48.86 5.03
N VAL A 387 7.47 50.17 4.84
CA VAL A 387 6.42 51.11 4.43
C VAL A 387 6.61 51.39 2.95
N GLY A 388 5.58 51.11 2.16
CA GLY A 388 5.49 51.56 0.77
C GLY A 388 5.48 50.46 -0.29
N LEU A 389 4.53 49.52 -0.25
CA LEU A 389 4.05 48.92 -1.49
C LEU A 389 2.84 49.69 -1.99
N ARG A 390 3.11 50.79 -2.71
CA ARG A 390 2.44 51.20 -3.96
C ARG A 390 3.01 52.54 -4.44
N ALA A 391 3.79 52.48 -5.51
CA ALA A 391 3.48 53.26 -6.70
C ALA A 391 3.37 52.23 -7.83
N ILE A 392 2.20 52.12 -8.47
CA ILE A 392 2.20 51.65 -9.86
C ILE A 392 2.95 52.77 -10.58
N ASN A 393 4.22 52.54 -10.90
CA ASN A 393 5.02 53.51 -11.59
C ASN A 393 4.52 53.53 -13.05
N PRO A 394 3.99 54.65 -13.57
CA PRO A 394 3.53 54.73 -14.96
C PRO A 394 4.69 54.58 -15.98
N SER A 395 5.93 54.41 -15.51
CA SER A 395 7.14 54.22 -16.32
C SER A 395 7.43 52.77 -16.72
N GLY A 396 6.72 51.77 -16.17
CA GLY A 396 6.93 50.38 -16.56
C GLY A 396 8.23 49.74 -16.05
N SER A 397 8.64 50.08 -14.83
CA SER A 397 9.79 49.53 -14.10
C SER A 397 9.41 48.92 -12.74
N PRO A 398 10.22 47.99 -12.17
CA PRO A 398 9.95 47.37 -10.86
C PRO A 398 10.05 48.33 -9.67
N GLY A 399 10.71 49.48 -9.85
CA GLY A 399 10.83 50.54 -8.86
C GLY A 399 11.92 50.31 -7.81
N ALA A 400 11.84 51.06 -6.71
CA ALA A 400 12.80 51.03 -5.62
C ALA A 400 12.21 50.44 -4.35
N GLY A 401 13.08 49.89 -3.49
CA GLY A 401 12.66 49.35 -2.21
C GLY A 401 13.83 48.87 -1.35
N ARG A 402 13.51 48.46 -0.12
CA ARG A 402 14.47 47.82 0.78
C ARG A 402 13.88 46.54 1.36
N LEU A 403 14.68 45.49 1.34
CA LEU A 403 14.34 44.17 1.87
C LEU A 403 15.33 43.82 2.97
N SER A 404 14.85 43.17 4.04
CA SER A 404 15.71 42.64 5.09
C SER A 404 15.22 41.27 5.51
N ARG A 405 16.15 40.37 5.81
CA ARG A 405 15.84 39.01 6.24
C ARG A 405 16.89 38.46 7.20
N PRO A 406 16.50 37.70 8.24
CA PRO A 406 17.46 36.94 9.03
C PRO A 406 18.16 35.87 8.17
N VAL A 407 19.48 35.79 8.31
CA VAL A 407 20.35 34.86 7.60
C VAL A 407 21.33 34.24 8.57
N SER A 408 21.84 33.05 8.26
CA SER A 408 22.87 32.38 9.06
C SER A 408 24.27 32.52 8.45
N ASN A 409 24.36 32.83 7.15
CA ASN A 409 25.61 32.96 6.43
C ASN A 409 25.54 34.03 5.33
N VAL A 410 26.63 34.76 5.15
CA VAL A 410 26.89 35.68 4.04
C VAL A 410 28.33 35.48 3.59
N GLY A 411 28.55 34.99 2.37
CA GLY A 411 29.90 34.92 1.79
C GLY A 411 30.88 34.04 2.58
N GLY A 412 30.38 33.04 3.30
CA GLY A 412 31.15 32.19 4.22
C GLY A 412 31.14 32.66 5.68
N CYS A 413 30.74 33.90 5.97
CA CYS A 413 30.71 34.48 7.31
C CYS A 413 29.42 34.19 8.06
N ARG A 414 29.50 33.96 9.38
CA ARG A 414 28.30 33.85 10.23
C ARG A 414 27.60 35.20 10.30
N ALA A 415 26.35 35.23 9.86
CA ALA A 415 25.51 36.42 9.85
C ALA A 415 24.24 36.21 10.71
N THR A 416 23.57 37.30 11.06
CA THR A 416 22.30 37.31 11.78
C THR A 416 21.20 37.96 10.95
N ASN A 417 21.53 39.01 10.21
CA ASN A 417 20.59 39.74 9.36
C ASN A 417 21.32 40.36 8.17
N ILE A 418 20.63 40.44 7.04
CA ILE A 418 21.09 41.16 5.85
C ILE A 418 19.97 42.07 5.35
N SER A 419 20.32 43.29 4.95
CA SER A 419 19.44 44.27 4.34
C SER A 419 19.96 44.68 2.97
N VAL A 420 19.08 44.75 1.98
CA VAL A 420 19.37 45.13 0.60
C VAL A 420 18.45 46.26 0.20
N SER A 421 19.01 47.41 -0.20
CA SER A 421 18.26 48.48 -0.86
C SER A 421 18.50 48.39 -2.37
N TYR A 422 17.45 48.60 -3.17
CA TYR A 422 17.55 48.55 -4.62
C TYR A 422 16.74 49.67 -5.28
N LYS A 423 17.12 50.00 -6.51
CA LYS A 423 16.39 50.88 -7.41
C LYS A 423 16.54 50.36 -8.84
N LEU A 424 15.45 49.82 -9.36
CA LEU A 424 15.32 49.25 -10.69
C LEU A 424 14.44 50.17 -11.54
N ASP A 425 15.05 50.92 -12.46
CA ASP A 425 14.36 51.91 -13.29
C ASP A 425 14.71 51.76 -14.77
N ASP A 426 13.93 52.37 -15.64
CA ASP A 426 14.25 52.49 -17.06
C ASP A 426 14.72 53.91 -17.40
N LEU A 427 15.89 54.03 -17.98
CA LEU A 427 16.42 55.31 -18.48
C LEU A 427 16.63 55.19 -19.98
N LEU A 428 15.88 55.98 -20.76
CA LEU A 428 15.96 56.00 -22.24
C LEU A 428 15.77 54.62 -22.91
N GLY A 429 15.00 53.72 -22.30
CA GLY A 429 14.72 52.38 -22.83
C GLY A 429 15.74 51.31 -22.45
N GLU A 430 16.71 51.65 -21.60
CA GLU A 430 17.65 50.73 -20.98
C GLU A 430 17.29 50.49 -19.51
N ALA A 431 17.49 49.25 -19.06
CA ALA A 431 17.28 48.87 -17.67
C ALA A 431 18.45 49.38 -16.82
N THR A 432 18.14 50.14 -15.78
CA THR A 432 19.12 50.59 -14.79
C THR A 432 18.93 49.81 -13.49
N VAL A 433 20.02 49.20 -13.03
CA VAL A 433 20.07 48.36 -11.84
C VAL A 433 20.97 49.04 -10.83
N ASN A 434 20.40 49.47 -9.71
CA ASN A 434 21.13 50.01 -8.58
C ASN A 434 20.85 49.18 -7.34
N GLY A 435 21.89 48.94 -6.55
CA GLY A 435 21.80 48.08 -5.37
C GLY A 435 22.88 48.38 -4.36
N GLU A 436 22.48 48.40 -3.10
CA GLU A 436 23.37 48.41 -1.94
C GLU A 436 22.89 47.36 -0.94
N TRP A 437 23.80 46.83 -0.14
CA TRP A 437 23.47 45.90 0.91
C TRP A 437 24.37 46.09 2.12
N SER A 438 23.88 45.63 3.26
CA SER A 438 24.57 45.64 4.54
C SER A 438 24.18 44.38 5.31
N TRP A 439 25.07 43.89 6.15
CA TRP A 439 24.83 42.69 6.94
C TRP A 439 25.36 42.83 8.36
N GLN A 440 24.76 42.09 9.28
CA GLN A 440 25.15 42.01 10.69
C GLN A 440 25.61 40.58 10.98
N GLY A 441 26.66 40.44 11.79
CA GLY A 441 27.26 39.14 12.09
C GLY A 441 28.64 39.27 12.69
N ASP A 442 29.49 38.29 12.43
CA ASP A 442 30.86 38.26 12.90
C ASP A 442 31.70 39.41 12.30
N GLY A 443 32.01 40.41 13.13
CA GLY A 443 32.76 41.61 12.74
C GLY A 443 34.21 41.35 12.32
N ALA A 444 34.79 40.20 12.69
CA ALA A 444 36.14 39.82 12.27
C ALA A 444 36.16 39.11 10.90
N CYS A 445 34.99 38.68 10.40
CA CYS A 445 34.89 37.94 9.15
C CYS A 445 34.63 38.87 7.96
N THR A 446 35.39 38.68 6.88
CA THR A 446 35.18 39.38 5.61
C THR A 446 34.55 38.41 4.62
N PRO A 447 33.33 38.68 4.09
CA PRO A 447 32.70 37.80 3.12
C PRO A 447 33.55 37.67 1.86
N ALA A 448 33.47 36.51 1.19
CA ALA A 448 34.22 36.28 -0.05
C ALA A 448 33.96 37.41 -1.07
N ALA A 449 35.00 37.87 -1.77
CA ALA A 449 34.87 38.93 -2.77
C ALA A 449 33.94 38.54 -3.95
N SER A 450 33.69 37.23 -4.14
CA SER A 450 32.73 36.68 -5.10
C SER A 450 31.27 36.79 -4.64
N THR A 451 31.00 37.27 -3.43
CA THR A 451 29.63 37.37 -2.90
C THR A 451 28.78 38.28 -3.77
N LYS A 452 27.72 37.73 -4.35
CA LYS A 452 26.72 38.41 -5.17
C LYS A 452 25.36 38.39 -4.49
N VAL A 453 24.58 39.44 -4.74
CA VAL A 453 23.18 39.53 -4.29
C VAL A 453 22.27 39.52 -5.51
N TRP A 454 21.26 38.67 -5.47
CA TRP A 454 20.34 38.42 -6.57
C TRP A 454 18.93 38.85 -6.16
N LEU A 455 18.36 39.84 -6.82
CA LEU A 455 17.01 40.31 -6.58
C LEU A 455 16.01 39.43 -7.34
N ARG A 456 15.03 38.87 -6.65
CA ARG A 456 13.98 38.05 -7.28
C ARG A 456 12.87 38.94 -7.82
N LEU A 457 12.77 39.04 -9.13
CA LEU A 457 11.70 39.73 -9.85
C LEU A 457 10.57 38.75 -10.18
N GLN A 458 9.33 39.10 -9.86
CA GLN A 458 8.19 38.18 -9.98
C GLN A 458 6.92 38.87 -10.48
N ASP A 459 6.23 38.21 -11.42
CA ASP A 459 4.87 38.51 -11.88
C ASP A 459 4.04 37.21 -11.93
N GLY A 460 3.06 37.09 -11.04
CA GLY A 460 2.29 35.85 -10.86
C GLY A 460 3.19 34.63 -10.58
N SER A 461 3.15 33.62 -11.45
CA SER A 461 3.99 32.42 -11.40
C SER A 461 5.33 32.58 -12.15
N ALA A 462 5.49 33.61 -12.97
CA ALA A 462 6.74 33.90 -13.68
C ALA A 462 7.72 34.64 -12.75
N TYR A 463 8.96 34.20 -12.70
CA TYR A 463 10.01 34.85 -11.91
C TYR A 463 11.38 34.69 -12.55
N GLY A 464 12.28 35.58 -12.20
CA GLY A 464 13.70 35.54 -12.55
C GLY A 464 14.51 36.36 -11.57
N TYR A 465 15.83 36.37 -11.75
CA TYR A 465 16.75 37.04 -10.85
C TYR A 465 17.57 38.10 -11.58
N VAL A 466 17.70 39.26 -10.94
CA VAL A 466 18.53 40.38 -11.39
C VAL A 466 19.74 40.46 -10.47
N GLU A 467 20.93 40.42 -11.03
CA GLU A 467 22.16 40.58 -10.25
C GLU A 467 22.35 42.04 -9.85
N ILE A 468 22.58 42.28 -8.56
CA ILE A 468 23.23 43.51 -8.11
C ILE A 468 24.67 43.14 -7.70
N SER A 469 25.64 43.86 -8.25
CA SER A 469 27.06 43.55 -8.11
C SER A 469 27.86 44.60 -7.30
N PRO A 470 27.38 45.04 -6.11
CA PRO A 470 28.05 46.09 -5.34
C PRO A 470 29.30 45.58 -4.62
N SER A 471 30.12 46.50 -4.10
CA SER A 471 31.32 46.12 -3.34
C SER A 471 30.98 45.33 -2.08
N VAL A 472 31.78 44.32 -1.73
CA VAL A 472 31.52 43.48 -0.54
C VAL A 472 31.91 44.24 0.74
N PRO A 473 30.96 44.58 1.64
CA PRO A 473 31.26 45.34 2.84
C PRO A 473 31.65 44.45 4.02
N ARG A 474 32.42 45.01 4.97
CA ARG A 474 32.65 44.39 6.29
C ARG A 474 31.35 44.36 7.11
N ALA A 475 31.30 43.53 8.15
CA ALA A 475 30.10 43.44 9.01
C ALA A 475 29.74 44.81 9.62
N GLY A 476 28.47 45.18 9.55
CA GLY A 476 27.96 46.49 9.97
C GLY A 476 28.23 47.64 8.99
N GLY A 477 29.00 47.41 7.91
CA GLY A 477 29.23 48.35 6.82
C GLY A 477 28.19 48.25 5.70
N ALA A 478 28.03 49.32 4.94
CA ALA A 478 27.25 49.34 3.69
C ALA A 478 28.17 49.14 2.49
N SER A 479 27.72 48.35 1.51
CA SER A 479 28.37 48.26 0.21
C SER A 479 28.28 49.59 -0.54
N MET A 480 29.25 49.90 -1.40
CA MET A 480 29.10 51.03 -2.32
C MET A 480 28.14 50.66 -3.46
N ASN A 481 27.22 51.57 -3.77
CA ASN A 481 26.25 51.40 -4.86
C ASN A 481 26.97 51.17 -6.19
N THR A 482 26.50 50.18 -6.96
CA THR A 482 26.89 49.99 -8.35
C THR A 482 25.70 50.21 -9.24
N THR A 483 25.78 51.24 -10.08
CA THR A 483 24.85 51.45 -11.18
C THR A 483 25.28 50.60 -12.36
N GLY A 484 24.49 49.60 -12.73
CA GLY A 484 24.66 48.83 -13.95
C GLY A 484 23.54 49.14 -14.95
N SER A 485 23.88 49.19 -16.25
CA SER A 485 22.91 49.19 -17.36
C SER A 485 23.11 47.91 -18.20
N PRO A 486 22.71 46.74 -17.69
CA PRO A 486 22.92 45.47 -18.39
C PRO A 486 21.97 45.32 -19.58
N ASP A 487 22.41 44.58 -20.60
CA ASP A 487 21.58 44.24 -21.75
C ASP A 487 20.33 43.45 -21.31
N TRP A 488 19.20 43.71 -21.98
CA TRP A 488 17.92 43.05 -21.68
C TRP A 488 17.98 41.52 -21.75
N SER A 489 18.87 40.94 -22.57
CA SER A 489 19.08 39.49 -22.69
C SER A 489 19.96 38.88 -21.58
N GLN A 490 20.58 39.73 -20.75
CA GLN A 490 21.44 39.33 -19.62
C GLN A 490 20.93 39.86 -18.27
N LEU A 491 19.86 40.67 -18.29
CA LEU A 491 19.31 41.34 -17.12
C LEU A 491 18.60 40.37 -16.17
N VAL A 492 17.77 39.47 -16.72
CA VAL A 492 16.94 38.55 -15.93
C VAL A 492 17.35 37.12 -16.20
N CYS A 493 17.94 36.47 -15.21
CA CYS A 493 18.49 35.12 -15.33
C CYS A 493 17.86 34.14 -14.35
N GLY A 494 18.04 32.85 -14.61
CA GLY A 494 17.80 31.82 -13.60
C GLY A 494 18.85 31.92 -12.49
N PHE A 495 18.61 31.29 -11.34
CA PHE A 495 19.56 31.27 -10.23
C PHE A 495 19.69 29.87 -9.65
N ASP A 496 20.90 29.31 -9.74
CA ASP A 496 21.22 27.96 -9.27
C ASP A 496 22.08 28.01 -7.99
N GLY A 497 21.63 28.79 -6.99
CA GLY A 497 22.23 28.79 -5.64
C GLY A 497 23.61 29.47 -5.52
N GLY A 498 24.09 30.13 -6.57
CA GLY A 498 25.37 30.85 -6.57
C GLY A 498 25.79 31.46 -7.90
N ARG A 499 25.15 31.08 -9.01
CA ARG A 499 25.41 31.63 -10.35
C ARG A 499 24.10 31.88 -11.10
N ALA A 500 24.14 32.82 -12.03
CA ALA A 500 23.10 32.92 -13.05
C ALA A 500 23.06 31.61 -13.87
N SER A 501 21.89 30.99 -13.96
CA SER A 501 21.57 30.02 -15.00
C SER A 501 20.90 30.73 -16.18
N GLY A 502 20.81 30.08 -17.35
CA GLY A 502 20.48 30.70 -18.63
C GLY A 502 19.49 31.88 -18.56
N CYS A 503 19.87 33.01 -19.17
CA CYS A 503 19.10 34.24 -19.09
C CYS A 503 17.91 34.25 -20.05
N MET A 504 16.87 35.00 -19.68
CA MET A 504 15.68 35.18 -20.49
C MET A 504 16.01 35.97 -21.76
N ASP A 505 15.23 35.74 -22.82
CA ASP A 505 15.28 36.61 -23.99
C ASP A 505 14.83 38.04 -23.64
N ALA A 506 15.26 39.01 -24.44
CA ALA A 506 15.01 40.43 -24.16
C ALA A 506 13.52 40.80 -24.09
N ALA A 507 12.63 40.12 -24.81
CA ALA A 507 11.19 40.42 -24.79
C ALA A 507 10.55 39.92 -23.50
N SER A 508 10.89 38.70 -23.08
CA SER A 508 10.46 38.13 -21.80
C SER A 508 10.99 38.94 -20.60
N ALA A 509 12.25 39.37 -20.65
CA ALA A 509 12.87 40.21 -19.62
C ALA A 509 12.16 41.56 -19.48
N ARG A 510 11.90 42.27 -20.60
CA ARG A 510 11.14 43.53 -20.60
C ARG A 510 9.74 43.35 -20.03
N LYS A 511 9.03 42.28 -20.42
CA LYS A 511 7.68 42.00 -19.91
C LYS A 511 7.67 41.79 -18.40
N LEU A 512 8.63 41.02 -17.88
CA LEU A 512 8.75 40.75 -16.45
C LEU A 512 9.23 41.99 -15.68
N TRP A 513 10.07 42.83 -16.28
CA TRP A 513 10.50 44.11 -15.74
C TRP A 513 9.34 45.11 -15.60
N THR A 514 8.49 45.20 -16.62
CA THR A 514 7.36 46.13 -16.64
C THR A 514 6.21 45.74 -15.72
N ASN A 515 5.92 44.45 -15.60
CA ASN A 515 4.77 43.96 -14.83
C ASN A 515 5.14 43.38 -13.47
N GLY A 516 6.41 42.99 -13.31
CA GLY A 516 6.91 42.34 -12.12
C GLY A 516 7.24 43.32 -11.00
N ARG A 517 7.40 42.74 -9.81
CA ARG A 517 7.90 43.43 -8.62
C ARG A 517 9.02 42.63 -8.00
N VAL A 518 9.90 43.30 -7.27
CA VAL A 518 10.90 42.60 -6.45
C VAL A 518 10.18 41.94 -5.27
N ALA A 519 10.25 40.62 -5.19
CA ALA A 519 9.54 39.81 -4.19
C ALA A 519 10.47 39.25 -3.10
N GLY A 520 11.79 39.35 -3.30
CA GLY A 520 12.79 38.82 -2.38
C GLY A 520 14.21 38.98 -2.92
N PHE A 521 15.18 38.43 -2.20
CA PHE A 521 16.56 38.36 -2.66
C PHE A 521 17.26 37.11 -2.13
N GLU A 522 18.29 36.69 -2.87
CA GLU A 522 19.20 35.60 -2.50
C GLU A 522 20.66 36.10 -2.51
N VAL A 523 21.51 35.42 -1.75
CA VAL A 523 22.95 35.71 -1.67
C VAL A 523 23.70 34.45 -2.03
N GLY A 524 24.65 34.55 -2.95
CA GLY A 524 25.53 33.44 -3.36
C GLY A 524 26.98 33.90 -3.44
N TRP A 525 27.95 32.98 -3.33
CA TRP A 525 29.39 33.29 -3.35
C TRP A 525 30.24 32.15 -3.88
#